data_AF-C1AB79-F1
#
_entry.id   AF-C1AB79-F1
#
_cell.length_a   1.000
_cell.length_b   1.000
_cell.length_c   1.000
_cell.angle_alpha   90.00
_cell.angle_beta   90.00
_cell.angle_gamma   90.00
#
_symmetry.space_group_name_H-M   'P 1'
#
loop_
_entity.id
_entity.type
_entity.pdbx_description
1 polymer ?
#
loop_
_entity_poly.entity_id
_entity_poly.type
_entity_poly.pdbx_seq_one_letter_code
_entity_poly.pdbx_strand_id
1 'polypeptide(L)'
;MRVYRSWRLTMPDRHLRPDEIELLLDGEEGFGVAPLRAHVRSCLACQSELEQARELMVALDALPDFAPSIGFSDRVMSQVQVFEPWHVAATRSVEQLVPVSRPARIAAGFGAAITAGLATAGATWAVARADMAVVLTQLGLERFREQVVAAGSDVISTVLGQPGLEAMRSSSPEVMALAMGGFVAAAGMGVVGLRALASTARSTR
;
A
#
# COMPACT_ATOMS: atom_id res chain seq x y z
N MET A 1 19.08 -0.19 -15.67
CA MET A 1 19.09 -0.38 -17.13
C MET A 1 20.06 -1.49 -17.53
N ARG A 2 19.62 -2.75 -17.67
CA ARG A 2 20.53 -3.86 -18.05
C ARG A 2 19.87 -5.08 -18.72
N VAL A 3 18.69 -4.92 -19.33
CA VAL A 3 17.85 -6.05 -19.82
C VAL A 3 17.63 -6.06 -21.34
N TYR A 4 17.85 -4.94 -22.04
CA TYR A 4 17.57 -4.81 -23.49
C TYR A 4 18.60 -5.43 -24.46
N ARG A 5 19.66 -6.10 -23.98
CA ARG A 5 20.80 -6.50 -24.82
C ARG A 5 20.81 -7.97 -25.29
N SER A 6 19.87 -8.81 -24.82
CA SER A 6 19.81 -10.24 -25.16
C SER A 6 19.09 -10.58 -26.47
N TRP A 7 18.18 -9.72 -26.95
CA TRP A 7 17.29 -10.01 -28.09
C TRP A 7 17.93 -9.99 -29.49
N ARG A 8 19.26 -9.86 -29.62
CA ARG A 8 19.94 -9.61 -30.91
C ARG A 8 20.76 -10.78 -31.47
N LEU A 9 20.79 -11.96 -30.85
CA LEU A 9 21.80 -12.99 -31.18
C LEU A 9 21.31 -14.42 -31.46
N THR A 10 20.01 -14.70 -31.60
CA THR A 10 19.50 -16.05 -31.99
C THR A 10 18.22 -16.03 -32.87
N MET A 11 18.28 -15.31 -33.99
CA MET A 11 17.31 -15.47 -35.11
C MET A 11 17.97 -15.52 -36.53
N PRO A 12 18.96 -16.40 -36.80
CA PRO A 12 19.20 -16.87 -38.17
C PRO A 12 18.56 -18.24 -38.45
N ASP A 13 18.65 -19.18 -37.49
CA ASP A 13 18.52 -20.63 -37.78
C ASP A 13 17.28 -21.32 -37.18
N ARG A 14 16.34 -20.59 -36.56
CA ARG A 14 15.07 -21.17 -36.10
C ARG A 14 13.90 -20.67 -36.95
N HIS A 15 13.03 -21.60 -37.32
CA HIS A 15 11.70 -21.27 -37.83
C HIS A 15 10.82 -20.66 -36.73
N LEU A 16 9.73 -20.02 -37.15
CA LEU A 16 8.68 -19.56 -36.26
C LEU A 16 7.99 -20.74 -35.58
N ARG A 17 7.50 -20.52 -34.37
CA ARG A 17 6.61 -21.45 -33.69
C ARG A 17 5.17 -21.23 -34.14
N PRO A 18 4.26 -22.23 -33.98
CA PRO A 18 2.84 -22.05 -34.29
C PRO A 18 2.22 -20.81 -33.61
N ASP A 19 2.52 -20.57 -32.32
CA ASP A 19 2.07 -19.39 -31.58
C ASP A 19 2.59 -18.05 -32.15
N GLU A 20 3.77 -18.06 -32.76
CA GLU A 20 4.35 -16.88 -33.43
C GLU A 20 3.77 -16.66 -34.83
N ILE A 21 3.18 -17.70 -35.45
CA ILE A 21 2.45 -17.62 -36.72
C ILE A 21 1.01 -17.18 -36.48
N GLU A 22 0.34 -17.72 -35.45
CA GLU A 22 -0.99 -17.29 -34.99
C GLU A 22 -1.03 -15.78 -34.70
N LEU A 23 -0.04 -15.28 -33.94
CA LEU A 23 0.12 -13.83 -33.69
C LEU A 23 0.30 -12.97 -34.96
N LEU A 24 0.74 -13.56 -36.08
CA LEU A 24 0.82 -12.88 -37.38
C LEU A 24 -0.46 -12.99 -38.22
N LEU A 25 -1.34 -13.95 -37.91
CA LEU A 25 -2.66 -14.12 -38.53
C LEU A 25 -3.70 -13.18 -37.91
N ASP A 26 -3.66 -13.00 -36.59
CA ASP A 26 -4.59 -12.14 -35.83
C ASP A 26 -4.52 -10.65 -36.22
N GLY A 27 -3.52 -10.24 -37.02
CA GLY A 27 -3.36 -8.87 -37.51
C GLY A 27 -2.82 -7.89 -36.47
N GLU A 28 -2.65 -8.33 -35.22
CA GLU A 28 -2.26 -7.51 -34.07
C GLU A 28 -1.04 -6.61 -34.32
N GLU A 29 -1.19 -5.31 -34.03
CA GLU A 29 -0.13 -4.31 -34.14
C GLU A 29 0.60 -4.14 -32.80
N GLY A 30 1.18 -5.25 -32.32
CA GLY A 30 1.82 -5.35 -31.01
C GLY A 30 3.35 -5.19 -30.98
N PHE A 31 3.91 -5.05 -29.78
CA PHE A 31 5.35 -5.15 -29.55
C PHE A 31 5.83 -6.58 -29.85
N GLY A 32 6.66 -6.73 -30.89
CA GLY A 32 7.29 -8.02 -31.24
C GLY A 32 6.97 -8.52 -32.66
N VAL A 33 5.88 -8.05 -33.29
CA VAL A 33 5.47 -8.56 -34.61
C VAL A 33 6.41 -8.10 -35.75
N ALA A 34 7.06 -6.93 -35.63
CA ALA A 34 7.92 -6.39 -36.69
C ALA A 34 9.16 -7.26 -36.99
N PRO A 35 9.91 -7.79 -36.00
CA PRO A 35 10.93 -8.82 -36.22
C PRO A 35 10.38 -10.09 -36.89
N LEU A 36 9.21 -10.59 -36.48
CA LEU A 36 8.62 -11.80 -37.06
C LEU A 36 8.24 -11.57 -38.55
N ARG A 37 7.60 -10.44 -38.86
CA ARG A 37 7.34 -9.98 -40.25
C ARG A 37 8.62 -9.75 -41.07
N ALA A 38 9.78 -9.51 -40.43
CA ALA A 38 11.06 -9.47 -41.12
C ALA A 38 11.59 -10.88 -41.44
N HIS A 39 11.48 -11.82 -40.50
CA HIS A 39 11.90 -13.22 -40.70
C HIS A 39 11.07 -13.93 -41.79
N VAL A 40 9.74 -13.77 -41.80
CA VAL A 40 8.86 -14.37 -42.83
C VAL A 40 9.27 -13.93 -44.24
N ARG A 41 9.70 -12.67 -44.42
CA ARG A 41 10.17 -12.16 -45.72
C ARG A 41 11.50 -12.74 -46.19
N SER A 42 12.26 -13.40 -45.31
CA SER A 42 13.53 -14.05 -45.63
C SER A 42 13.48 -15.58 -45.61
N CYS A 43 12.42 -16.19 -45.09
CA CYS A 43 12.31 -17.64 -44.89
C CYS A 43 11.11 -18.22 -45.65
N LEU A 44 11.37 -18.92 -46.76
CA LEU A 44 10.33 -19.49 -47.62
C LEU A 44 9.44 -20.53 -46.92
N ALA A 45 9.99 -21.32 -45.98
CA ALA A 45 9.21 -22.28 -45.20
C ALA A 45 8.14 -21.58 -44.36
N CYS A 46 8.56 -20.61 -43.52
CA CYS A 46 7.64 -19.82 -42.69
C CYS A 46 6.67 -18.96 -43.52
N GLN A 47 7.06 -18.54 -44.73
CA GLN A 47 6.15 -17.89 -45.67
C GLN A 47 5.06 -18.87 -46.16
N SER A 48 5.42 -20.10 -46.51
CA SER A 48 4.47 -21.12 -46.97
C SER A 48 3.52 -21.60 -45.88
N GLU A 49 4.00 -21.70 -44.63
CA GLU A 49 3.17 -22.04 -43.46
C GLU A 49 2.17 -20.94 -43.13
N LEU A 50 2.61 -19.67 -43.14
CA LEU A 50 1.72 -18.52 -42.91
C LEU A 50 0.63 -18.41 -43.98
N GLU A 51 0.96 -18.69 -45.25
CA GLU A 51 -0.03 -18.62 -46.33
C GLU A 51 -1.06 -19.76 -46.25
N GLN A 52 -0.62 -21.00 -45.97
CA GLN A 52 -1.54 -22.12 -45.69
C GLN A 52 -2.49 -21.82 -44.53
N ALA A 53 -1.99 -21.17 -43.47
CA ALA A 53 -2.82 -20.80 -42.33
C ALA A 53 -3.82 -19.67 -42.68
N ARG A 54 -3.47 -18.74 -43.59
CA ARG A 54 -4.42 -17.76 -44.14
C ARG A 54 -5.51 -18.40 -44.99
N GLU A 55 -5.14 -19.34 -45.86
CA GLU A 55 -6.11 -20.11 -46.66
C GLU A 55 -7.10 -20.85 -45.75
N LEU A 56 -6.62 -21.43 -44.65
CA LEU A 56 -7.46 -22.04 -43.63
C LEU A 56 -8.39 -21.03 -42.96
N MET A 57 -7.89 -19.84 -42.57
CA MET A 57 -8.73 -18.79 -41.99
C MET A 57 -9.83 -18.32 -42.94
N VAL A 58 -9.54 -18.17 -44.24
CA VAL A 58 -10.55 -17.84 -45.27
C VAL A 58 -11.58 -18.96 -45.43
N ALA A 59 -11.17 -20.22 -45.32
CA ALA A 59 -12.09 -21.36 -45.33
C ALA A 59 -12.96 -21.43 -44.07
N LEU A 60 -12.45 -20.99 -42.91
CA LEU A 60 -13.20 -20.89 -41.65
C LEU A 60 -14.18 -19.70 -41.66
N ASP A 61 -13.82 -18.57 -42.25
CA ASP A 61 -14.68 -17.38 -42.42
C ASP A 61 -15.89 -17.66 -43.33
N ALA A 62 -15.81 -18.69 -44.18
CA ALA A 62 -16.92 -19.16 -45.02
C ALA A 62 -17.95 -20.04 -44.29
N LEU A 63 -17.77 -20.34 -42.99
CA LEU A 63 -18.76 -21.08 -42.20
C LEU A 63 -19.97 -20.18 -41.85
N PRO A 64 -21.16 -20.76 -41.61
CA PRO A 64 -22.33 -19.99 -41.22
C PRO A 64 -22.18 -19.39 -39.82
N ASP A 65 -22.55 -18.12 -39.67
CA ASP A 65 -22.60 -17.43 -38.38
C ASP A 65 -23.52 -18.13 -37.36
N PHE A 66 -22.96 -18.58 -36.25
CA PHE A 66 -23.72 -19.14 -35.14
C PHE A 66 -24.10 -18.03 -34.14
N ALA A 67 -25.28 -17.43 -34.33
CA ALA A 67 -25.82 -16.46 -33.38
C ALA A 67 -26.16 -17.13 -32.02
N PRO A 68 -25.72 -16.58 -30.88
CA PRO A 68 -26.04 -17.13 -29.56
C PRO A 68 -27.52 -16.90 -29.20
N SER A 69 -28.03 -17.69 -28.26
CA SER A 69 -29.42 -17.58 -27.80
C SER A 69 -29.70 -16.26 -27.06
N ILE A 70 -30.95 -15.79 -27.11
CA ILE A 70 -31.40 -14.61 -26.37
C ILE A 70 -31.08 -14.78 -24.87
N GLY A 71 -30.41 -13.79 -24.27
CA GLY A 71 -29.96 -13.82 -22.88
C GLY A 71 -28.66 -14.59 -22.62
N PHE A 72 -27.95 -15.07 -23.66
CA PHE A 72 -26.62 -15.66 -23.50
C PHE A 72 -25.62 -14.67 -22.88
N SER A 73 -25.56 -13.44 -23.41
CA SER A 73 -24.65 -12.40 -22.91
C SER A 73 -24.90 -12.08 -21.44
N ASP A 74 -26.15 -11.94 -21.00
CA ASP A 74 -26.48 -11.68 -19.58
C ASP A 74 -26.05 -12.85 -18.68
N ARG A 75 -26.19 -14.09 -19.17
CA ARG A 75 -25.78 -15.30 -18.45
C ARG A 75 -24.26 -15.40 -18.32
N VAL A 76 -23.51 -15.00 -19.34
CA VAL A 76 -22.03 -14.94 -19.28
C VAL A 76 -21.59 -13.79 -18.37
N MET A 77 -22.11 -12.58 -18.58
CA MET A 77 -21.71 -11.39 -17.82
C MET A 77 -22.07 -11.47 -16.33
N SER A 78 -23.12 -12.20 -15.95
CA SER A 78 -23.43 -12.48 -14.53
C SER A 78 -22.48 -13.49 -13.86
N GLN A 79 -21.71 -14.24 -14.64
CA GLN A 79 -20.71 -15.20 -14.14
C GLN A 79 -19.29 -14.64 -14.13
N VAL A 80 -18.99 -13.65 -15.00
CA VAL A 80 -17.68 -12.98 -15.03
C VAL A 80 -17.51 -12.11 -13.78
N GLN A 81 -16.69 -12.57 -12.85
CA GLN A 81 -16.23 -11.77 -11.71
C GLN A 81 -15.23 -10.72 -12.21
N VAL A 82 -15.72 -9.54 -12.58
CA VAL A 82 -14.87 -8.39 -12.89
C VAL A 82 -14.25 -7.91 -11.58
N PHE A 83 -12.95 -8.17 -11.40
CA PHE A 83 -12.18 -7.65 -10.28
C PHE A 83 -12.08 -6.11 -10.38
N GLU A 84 -13.00 -5.40 -9.72
CA GLU A 84 -12.90 -3.95 -9.55
C GLU A 84 -11.61 -3.66 -8.76
N PRO A 85 -10.63 -2.91 -9.33
CA PRO A 85 -9.38 -2.64 -8.65
C PRO A 85 -9.63 -1.92 -7.32
N TRP A 86 -8.93 -2.33 -6.26
CA TRP A 86 -9.19 -1.85 -4.89
C TRP A 86 -9.21 -0.32 -4.77
N HIS A 87 -8.43 0.39 -5.60
CA HIS A 87 -8.38 1.84 -5.61
C HIS A 87 -9.68 2.47 -6.11
N VAL A 88 -10.38 1.86 -7.07
CA VAL A 88 -11.69 2.32 -7.58
C VAL A 88 -12.77 2.12 -6.53
N ALA A 89 -12.79 0.96 -5.87
CA ALA A 89 -13.68 0.69 -4.74
C ALA A 89 -13.44 1.69 -3.59
N ALA A 90 -12.17 1.95 -3.25
CA ALA A 90 -11.81 2.92 -2.22
C ALA A 90 -12.23 4.36 -2.57
N THR A 91 -12.01 4.82 -3.82
CA THR A 91 -12.46 6.16 -4.24
C THR A 91 -13.97 6.31 -4.15
N ARG A 92 -14.74 5.28 -4.53
CA ARG A 92 -16.21 5.28 -4.47
C ARG A 92 -16.73 5.41 -3.03
N SER A 93 -16.11 4.71 -2.07
CA SER A 93 -16.43 4.85 -0.65
C SER A 93 -16.08 6.24 -0.10
N VAL A 94 -14.97 6.83 -0.54
CA VAL A 94 -14.56 8.19 -0.14
C VAL A 94 -15.52 9.24 -0.70
N GLU A 95 -15.94 9.14 -1.96
CA GLU A 95 -16.89 10.08 -2.57
C GLU A 95 -18.22 10.14 -1.84
N GLN A 96 -18.73 9.00 -1.36
CA GLN A 96 -19.96 8.94 -0.55
C GLN A 96 -19.83 9.68 0.81
N LEU A 97 -18.61 9.84 1.32
CA LEU A 97 -18.31 10.54 2.58
C LEU A 97 -18.01 12.05 2.37
N VAL A 98 -17.86 12.53 1.14
CA VAL A 98 -17.60 13.95 0.86
C VAL A 98 -18.92 14.75 0.86
N PRO A 99 -19.11 15.72 1.78
CA PRO A 99 -20.35 16.50 1.81
C PRO A 99 -20.48 17.43 0.59
N VAL A 100 -21.70 17.62 0.09
CA VAL A 100 -21.96 18.38 -1.15
C VAL A 100 -21.67 19.87 -1.00
N SER A 101 -21.83 20.47 0.19
CA SER A 101 -21.70 21.91 0.39
C SER A 101 -20.23 22.34 0.60
N ARG A 102 -19.81 23.41 -0.11
CA ARG A 102 -18.46 23.99 -0.02
C ARG A 102 -17.95 24.21 1.42
N PRO A 103 -18.71 24.83 2.37
CA PRO A 103 -18.21 25.01 3.74
C PRO A 103 -18.04 23.70 4.49
N ALA A 104 -18.90 22.69 4.27
CA ALA A 104 -18.77 21.39 4.91
C ALA A 104 -17.54 20.61 4.40
N ARG A 105 -17.19 20.73 3.11
CA ARG A 105 -15.96 20.14 2.55
C ARG A 105 -14.70 20.72 3.20
N ILE A 106 -14.68 22.03 3.44
CA ILE A 106 -13.57 22.70 4.13
C ILE A 106 -13.45 22.19 5.58
N ALA A 107 -14.57 22.14 6.32
CA ALA A 107 -14.59 21.63 7.69
C ALA A 107 -14.16 20.15 7.79
N ALA A 108 -14.63 19.29 6.87
CA ALA A 108 -14.23 17.89 6.78
C ALA A 108 -12.74 17.73 6.46
N GLY A 109 -12.21 18.56 5.54
CA GLY A 109 -10.77 18.61 5.21
C GLY A 109 -9.90 18.99 6.41
N PHE A 110 -10.29 19.98 7.20
CA PHE A 110 -9.60 20.32 8.45
C PHE A 110 -9.67 19.19 9.48
N GLY A 111 -10.84 18.55 9.64
CA GLY A 111 -10.99 17.38 10.52
C GLY A 111 -10.03 16.25 10.14
N ALA A 112 -9.97 15.90 8.85
CA ALA A 112 -9.07 14.88 8.32
C ALA A 112 -7.57 15.25 8.45
N ALA A 113 -7.22 16.51 8.26
CA ALA A 113 -5.85 16.99 8.46
C ALA A 113 -5.43 16.90 9.94
N ILE A 114 -6.32 17.24 10.87
CA ILE A 114 -6.07 17.14 12.31
C ILE A 114 -5.92 15.67 12.74
N THR A 115 -6.80 14.76 12.29
CA THR A 115 -6.68 13.33 12.65
C THR A 115 -5.43 12.69 12.06
N ALA A 116 -5.07 13.00 10.81
CA ALA A 116 -3.82 12.53 10.21
C ALA A 116 -2.58 13.08 10.96
N GLY A 117 -2.60 14.35 11.34
CA GLY A 117 -1.53 14.97 12.15
C GLY A 117 -1.36 14.32 13.51
N LEU A 118 -2.46 14.08 14.23
CA LEU A 118 -2.47 13.39 15.53
C LEU A 118 -2.02 11.92 15.41
N ALA A 119 -2.46 11.21 14.37
CA ALA A 119 -2.00 9.83 14.12
C ALA A 119 -0.49 9.77 13.82
N THR A 120 0.02 10.74 13.05
CA THR A 120 1.45 10.85 12.74
C THR A 120 2.27 11.15 13.99
N ALA A 121 1.83 12.12 14.81
CA ALA A 121 2.47 12.47 16.08
C ALA A 121 2.41 11.32 17.10
N GLY A 122 1.31 10.56 17.14
CA GLY A 122 1.19 9.36 17.97
C GLY A 122 2.14 8.25 17.53
N ALA A 123 2.29 8.03 16.23
CA ALA A 123 3.22 7.05 15.68
C ALA A 123 4.69 7.43 15.95
N THR A 124 5.09 8.68 15.75
CA THR A 124 6.47 9.13 16.04
C THR A 124 6.77 9.08 17.54
N TRP A 125 5.82 9.44 18.40
CA TRP A 125 5.94 9.28 19.85
C TRP A 125 6.09 7.81 20.27
N ALA A 126 5.30 6.91 19.68
CA ALA A 126 5.37 5.49 19.98
C ALA A 126 6.74 4.88 19.58
N VAL A 127 7.29 5.25 18.42
CA VAL A 127 8.63 4.83 17.98
C VAL A 127 9.70 5.35 18.94
N ALA A 128 9.69 6.64 19.28
CA ALA A 128 10.65 7.21 20.23
C ALA A 128 10.57 6.59 21.63
N ARG A 129 9.39 6.09 22.03
CA ARG A 129 9.21 5.37 23.30
C ARG A 129 9.65 3.90 23.21
N ALA A 130 9.59 3.29 22.03
CA ALA A 130 10.04 1.92 21.78
C ALA A 130 11.56 1.79 21.92
N ASP A 131 12.35 2.76 21.44
CA ASP A 131 13.81 2.78 21.66
C ASP A 131 14.16 2.77 23.16
N MET A 132 13.47 3.57 23.99
CA MET A 132 13.63 3.53 25.45
C MET A 132 13.27 2.17 26.04
N ALA A 133 12.27 1.47 25.51
CA ALA A 133 11.91 0.13 25.96
C ALA A 133 12.96 -0.93 25.58
N VAL A 134 13.51 -0.85 24.36
CA VAL A 134 14.60 -1.73 23.88
C VAL A 134 15.88 -1.49 24.68
N VAL A 135 16.25 -0.23 24.94
CA VAL A 135 17.41 0.11 25.77
C VAL A 135 17.21 -0.37 27.21
N LEU A 136 15.99 -0.26 27.78
CA LEU A 136 15.67 -0.81 29.10
C LEU A 136 15.68 -2.34 29.15
N THR A 137 15.30 -3.06 28.08
CA THR A 137 15.42 -4.53 28.04
C THR A 137 16.86 -4.99 27.85
N GLN A 138 17.69 -4.26 27.11
CA GLN A 138 19.13 -4.53 26.98
C GLN A 138 19.88 -4.27 28.30
N LEU A 139 19.73 -3.07 28.88
CA LEU A 139 20.25 -2.75 30.22
C LEU A 139 19.69 -3.70 31.30
N GLY A 140 18.46 -4.17 31.12
CA GLY A 140 17.85 -5.21 31.96
C GLY A 140 18.59 -6.54 31.85
N LEU A 141 18.90 -7.02 30.63
CA LEU A 141 19.64 -8.27 30.41
C LEU A 141 21.10 -8.20 30.88
N GLU A 142 21.76 -7.07 30.65
CA GLU A 142 23.13 -6.81 31.09
C GLU A 142 23.20 -6.69 32.62
N ARG A 143 22.30 -5.92 33.25
CA ARG A 143 22.17 -5.93 34.71
C ARG A 143 21.72 -7.28 35.27
N PHE A 144 20.94 -8.09 34.56
CA PHE A 144 20.57 -9.42 35.05
C PHE A 144 21.75 -10.38 34.98
N ARG A 145 22.62 -10.29 33.96
CA ARG A 145 23.90 -11.01 33.93
C ARG A 145 24.83 -10.53 35.04
N GLU A 146 25.01 -9.22 35.18
CA GLU A 146 25.82 -8.66 36.25
C GLU A 146 25.23 -8.95 37.63
N GLN A 147 23.90 -8.99 37.81
CA GLN A 147 23.26 -9.36 39.08
C GLN A 147 23.27 -10.87 39.34
N VAL A 148 23.29 -11.75 38.33
CA VAL A 148 23.46 -13.19 38.54
C VAL A 148 24.91 -13.52 38.92
N VAL A 149 25.89 -12.88 38.28
CA VAL A 149 27.30 -12.97 38.65
C VAL A 149 27.56 -12.30 39.99
N ALA A 150 27.02 -11.09 40.20
CA ALA A 150 27.18 -10.34 41.43
C ALA A 150 26.43 -10.99 42.59
N ALA A 151 25.20 -11.50 42.46
CA ALA A 151 24.52 -12.23 43.53
C ALA A 151 25.24 -13.55 43.86
N GLY A 152 25.87 -14.20 42.87
CA GLY A 152 26.81 -15.30 43.11
C GLY A 152 28.01 -14.91 43.99
N SER A 153 28.43 -13.64 43.96
CA SER A 153 29.46 -13.07 44.85
C SER A 153 28.93 -12.24 46.03
N ASP A 154 27.66 -11.85 46.06
CA ASP A 154 27.08 -10.90 47.03
C ASP A 154 26.24 -11.59 48.11
N VAL A 155 25.96 -12.88 47.93
CA VAL A 155 25.75 -13.80 49.08
C VAL A 155 26.99 -13.87 49.97
N ILE A 156 28.17 -13.43 49.49
CA ILE A 156 29.41 -13.30 50.31
C ILE A 156 29.52 -11.91 50.95
N SER A 157 28.90 -10.85 50.39
CA SER A 157 28.97 -9.46 50.90
C SER A 157 27.67 -8.88 51.48
N THR A 158 26.56 -9.63 51.51
CA THR A 158 25.30 -9.30 52.25
C THR A 158 25.45 -9.29 53.79
N VAL A 159 26.68 -9.14 54.27
CA VAL A 159 27.01 -8.76 55.65
C VAL A 159 26.99 -7.22 55.82
N LEU A 160 27.16 -6.38 54.78
CA LEU A 160 27.16 -4.91 54.90
C LEU A 160 26.44 -4.11 53.79
N GLY A 161 25.20 -3.70 54.09
CA GLY A 161 24.93 -2.27 54.32
C GLY A 161 24.57 -1.32 53.15
N GLN A 162 23.28 -0.97 53.10
CA GLN A 162 22.72 0.40 53.02
C GLN A 162 22.29 1.12 51.72
N PRO A 163 22.80 0.95 50.47
CA PRO A 163 22.77 2.07 49.52
C PRO A 163 21.42 2.28 48.82
N GLY A 164 20.53 1.29 48.87
CA GLY A 164 19.35 1.20 48.00
C GLY A 164 18.21 2.19 48.26
N LEU A 165 18.27 3.01 49.31
CA LEU A 165 17.16 3.90 49.70
C LEU A 165 17.23 5.30 49.09
N GLU A 166 18.40 5.80 48.70
CA GLU A 166 18.54 7.18 48.20
C GLU A 166 18.11 7.32 46.72
N ALA A 167 18.22 6.24 45.93
CA ALA A 167 17.90 6.22 44.50
C ALA A 167 16.40 6.36 44.19
N MET A 168 15.52 6.15 45.17
CA MET A 168 14.06 6.21 44.99
C MET A 168 13.48 7.65 45.09
N ARG A 169 14.31 8.64 45.46
CA ARG A 169 13.84 9.96 45.92
C ARG A 169 13.84 11.07 44.84
N SER A 170 14.41 10.83 43.66
CA SER A 170 14.78 11.90 42.71
C SER A 170 13.85 12.08 41.48
N SER A 171 12.74 11.35 41.37
CA SER A 171 11.75 11.54 40.30
C SER A 171 10.39 11.96 40.85
N SER A 172 10.15 13.27 41.01
CA SER A 172 8.90 13.80 41.55
C SER A 172 7.75 13.77 40.53
N PRO A 173 6.57 13.21 40.87
CA PRO A 173 5.45 13.06 39.92
C PRO A 173 4.72 14.37 39.56
N GLU A 174 4.97 15.45 40.30
CA GLU A 174 4.27 16.74 40.15
C GLU A 174 4.55 17.45 38.82
N VAL A 175 5.80 17.34 38.32
CA VAL A 175 6.20 17.94 37.03
C VAL A 175 5.45 17.30 35.85
N MET A 176 5.17 16.00 35.95
CA MET A 176 4.47 15.25 34.90
C MET A 176 2.96 15.54 34.89
N ALA A 177 2.37 15.79 36.07
CA ALA A 177 0.97 16.21 36.19
C ALA A 177 0.73 17.61 35.59
N LEU A 178 1.63 18.56 35.82
CA LEU A 178 1.55 19.92 35.25
C LEU A 178 1.60 19.93 33.72
N ALA A 179 2.48 19.13 33.12
CA ALA A 179 2.60 19.01 31.67
C ALA A 179 1.32 18.47 31.00
N MET A 180 0.71 17.42 31.59
CA MET A 180 -0.55 16.86 31.06
C MET A 180 -1.74 17.79 31.28
N GLY A 181 -1.83 18.46 32.44
CA GLY A 181 -2.91 19.40 32.74
C GLY A 181 -2.94 20.60 31.78
N GLY A 182 -1.77 21.17 31.46
CA GLY A 182 -1.66 22.30 30.53
C GLY A 182 -2.15 21.98 29.11
N PHE A 183 -1.84 20.79 28.60
CA PHE A 183 -2.23 20.40 27.24
C PHE A 183 -3.75 20.18 27.10
N VAL A 184 -4.38 19.54 28.09
CA VAL A 184 -5.85 19.32 28.09
C VAL A 184 -6.60 20.64 28.20
N ALA A 185 -6.13 21.57 29.02
CA ALA A 185 -6.74 22.90 29.17
C ALA A 185 -6.70 23.71 27.85
N ALA A 186 -5.56 23.67 27.13
CA ALA A 186 -5.43 24.33 25.82
C ALA A 186 -6.39 23.75 24.77
N ALA A 187 -6.53 22.42 24.71
CA ALA A 187 -7.47 21.75 23.81
C ALA A 187 -8.94 22.10 24.15
N GLY A 188 -9.29 22.17 25.44
CA GLY A 188 -10.63 22.55 25.89
C GLY A 188 -11.04 23.98 25.49
N MET A 189 -10.13 24.95 25.63
CA MET A 189 -10.39 26.34 25.25
C MET A 189 -10.69 26.51 23.75
N GLY A 190 -10.03 25.76 22.87
CA GLY A 190 -10.30 25.80 21.42
C GLY A 190 -11.73 25.39 21.07
N VAL A 191 -12.25 24.34 21.70
CA VAL A 191 -13.62 23.83 21.46
C VAL A 191 -14.68 24.82 21.98
N VAL A 192 -14.44 25.44 23.13
CA VAL A 192 -15.36 26.46 23.68
C VAL A 192 -15.37 27.74 22.83
N GLY A 193 -14.20 28.20 22.36
CA GLY A 193 -14.09 29.36 21.47
C GLY A 193 -14.86 29.18 20.15
N LEU A 194 -14.74 28.02 19.52
CA LEU A 194 -15.51 27.69 18.30
C LEU A 194 -17.03 27.65 18.57
N ARG A 195 -17.45 27.18 19.74
CA ARG A 195 -18.88 27.13 20.12
C ARG A 195 -19.46 28.52 20.41
N ALA A 196 -18.65 29.42 20.99
CA ALA A 196 -19.02 30.82 21.23
C ALA A 196 -19.14 31.63 19.93
N LEU A 197 -18.25 31.40 18.96
CA LEU A 197 -18.37 32.00 17.61
C LEU A 197 -19.60 31.46 16.86
N ALA A 198 -19.95 30.19 17.04
CA ALA A 198 -21.12 29.57 16.41
C ALA A 198 -22.48 29.99 17.03
N SER A 199 -22.49 30.54 18.25
CA SER A 199 -23.70 31.08 18.89
C SER A 199 -23.89 32.58 18.61
N THR A 200 -22.83 33.39 18.66
CA THR A 200 -22.92 34.83 18.33
C THR A 200 -23.27 35.08 16.87
N ALA A 201 -22.77 34.26 15.94
CA ALA A 201 -23.16 34.29 14.52
C ALA A 201 -24.64 33.91 14.26
N ARG A 202 -25.39 33.48 15.30
CA ARG A 202 -26.79 33.08 15.21
C ARG A 202 -27.77 34.11 15.79
N SER A 203 -27.29 35.12 16.55
CA SER A 203 -28.13 36.18 17.12
C SER A 203 -28.10 37.51 16.34
N THR A 204 -27.46 37.52 15.17
CA THR A 204 -27.36 38.66 14.24
C THR A 204 -28.19 38.44 12.96
N ARG A 205 -29.30 37.70 13.08
CA ARG A 205 -30.37 37.55 12.10
C ARG A 205 -31.70 37.90 12.73
#